data_AF-A0A3S9AQH9-F1
#
_entry.id   AF-A0A3S9AQH9-F1
#
_cell.length_a   1.000
_cell.length_b   1.000
_cell.length_c   1.000
_cell.angle_alpha   90.00
_cell.angle_beta   90.00
_cell.angle_gamma   90.00
#
_symmetry.space_group_name_H-M   'P 1'
#
loop_
_entity.id
_entity.type
_entity.pdbx_description
1 polymer ?
#
loop_
_entity_poly.entity_id
_entity_poly.type
_entity_poly.pdbx_seq_one_letter_code
_entity_poly.pdbx_strand_id
1 'polypeptide(L)'
;MSDATFTFRVDESLKTEFSTAAKARDRSSAQLLRDFMRDFVRQQEEAAAHDAWFRRQVQIGLDSANAGDVIPAAEVEAEAEAWRAETRRKMASVATS
;
A
#
# COMPACT_ATOMS: atom_id res chain seq x y z
N MET A 1 -8.21 -28.25 2.63
CA MET A 1 -7.87 -27.28 1.58
C MET A 1 -8.42 -27.83 0.29
N SER A 2 -9.27 -27.07 -0.42
CA SER A 2 -9.74 -27.45 -1.74
C SER A 2 -8.68 -27.04 -2.76
N ASP A 3 -8.07 -28.02 -3.43
CA ASP A 3 -7.17 -27.75 -4.54
C ASP A 3 -7.99 -27.49 -5.81
N ALA A 4 -7.60 -26.47 -6.58
CA ALA A 4 -8.16 -26.15 -7.88
C ALA A 4 -7.05 -26.13 -8.93
N THR A 5 -7.29 -26.73 -10.09
CA THR A 5 -6.31 -26.84 -11.17
C THR A 5 -6.59 -25.82 -12.26
N PHE A 6 -5.57 -25.04 -12.61
CA PHE A 6 -5.57 -24.19 -13.80
C PHE A 6 -4.74 -24.84 -14.90
N THR A 7 -5.25 -24.85 -16.14
CA THR A 7 -4.50 -25.28 -17.33
C THR A 7 -4.53 -24.14 -18.33
N PHE A 8 -3.36 -23.71 -18.78
CA PHE A 8 -3.19 -22.62 -19.73
C PHE A 8 -2.22 -23.04 -20.84
N ARG A 9 -2.36 -22.39 -22.00
CA ARG A 9 -1.36 -22.47 -23.08
C ARG A 9 -0.52 -21.20 -23.01
N VAL A 10 0.79 -21.39 -23.16
CA VAL A 10 1.80 -20.32 -23.25
C VAL A 10 2.76 -20.69 -24.37
N ASP A 11 3.42 -19.69 -24.93
CA ASP A 11 4.51 -19.93 -25.87
C ASP A 11 5.63 -20.74 -25.22
N GLU A 12 6.23 -21.66 -25.98
CA GLU A 12 7.26 -22.57 -25.44
C GLU A 12 8.52 -21.81 -25.01
N SER A 13 8.85 -20.71 -25.69
CA SER A 13 9.93 -19.80 -25.30
C SER A 13 9.66 -19.19 -23.92
N LEU A 14 8.46 -18.65 -23.72
CA LEU A 14 8.05 -18.05 -22.46
C LEU A 14 8.07 -19.07 -21.31
N LYS A 15 7.58 -20.29 -21.54
CA LYS A 15 7.64 -21.38 -20.56
C LYS A 15 9.08 -21.71 -20.16
N THR A 16 10.00 -21.72 -21.11
CA THR A 16 11.42 -22.01 -20.89
C THR A 16 12.09 -20.89 -20.09
N GLU A 17 11.88 -19.64 -20.48
CA GLU A 17 12.41 -18.46 -19.79
C GLU A 17 11.89 -18.38 -18.35
N PHE A 18 10.58 -18.53 -18.16
CA PHE A 18 9.96 -18.48 -16.84
C PHE A 18 10.47 -19.59 -15.92
N SER A 19 10.62 -20.81 -16.45
CA SER A 19 11.16 -21.94 -15.68
C SER A 19 12.63 -21.74 -15.32
N THR A 20 13.40 -21.09 -16.20
CA THR A 20 14.82 -20.75 -15.93
C THR A 20 14.91 -19.68 -14.83
N ALA A 21 14.10 -18.63 -14.91
CA ALA A 21 14.01 -17.59 -13.89
C ALA A 21 13.55 -18.12 -12.52
N ALA A 22 12.65 -19.11 -12.51
CA ALA A 22 12.20 -19.78 -11.30
C ALA A 22 13.35 -20.57 -10.64
N LYS A 23 14.07 -21.38 -11.43
CA LYS A 23 15.22 -22.15 -10.96
C LYS A 23 16.33 -21.26 -10.41
N ALA A 24 16.60 -20.12 -11.03
CA ALA A 24 17.59 -19.15 -10.54
C ALA A 24 17.24 -18.56 -9.16
N ARG A 25 15.99 -18.72 -8.71
CA ARG A 25 15.49 -18.32 -7.39
C ARG A 25 15.22 -19.51 -6.47
N ASP A 26 15.70 -20.71 -6.83
CA ASP A 26 15.44 -21.98 -6.14
C ASP A 26 13.94 -22.28 -5.94
N ARG A 27 13.11 -21.87 -6.91
CA ARG A 27 11.66 -22.07 -6.90
C ARG A 27 11.19 -22.82 -8.15
N SER A 28 10.05 -23.48 -8.05
CA SER A 28 9.31 -24.01 -9.20
C SER A 28 8.48 -22.91 -9.87
N SER A 29 8.21 -23.07 -11.17
CA SER A 29 7.30 -22.20 -11.92
C SER A 29 5.92 -22.09 -11.26
N ALA A 30 5.40 -23.20 -10.71
CA ALA A 30 4.13 -23.22 -10.00
C ALA A 30 4.16 -22.42 -8.69
N GLN A 31 5.28 -22.40 -7.96
CA GLN A 31 5.43 -21.56 -6.77
C GLN A 31 5.43 -20.08 -7.15
N LEU A 32 6.23 -19.68 -8.14
CA LEU A 32 6.24 -18.28 -8.58
C LEU A 32 4.88 -17.82 -9.10
N LEU A 33 4.17 -18.67 -9.83
CA LEU A 33 2.82 -18.34 -10.31
C LEU A 33 1.85 -18.14 -9.15
N ARG A 34 1.88 -19.01 -8.13
CA ARG A 34 1.04 -18.86 -6.93
C ARG A 34 1.38 -17.59 -6.15
N ASP A 35 2.65 -17.26 -6.01
CA ASP A 35 3.11 -16.04 -5.34
C ASP A 35 2.59 -14.81 -6.10
N PHE A 36 2.78 -14.78 -7.42
CA PHE A 36 2.27 -13.72 -8.29
C PHE A 36 0.75 -13.56 -8.19
N MET A 37 -0.01 -14.66 -8.25
CA MET A 37 -1.48 -14.60 -8.12
C MET A 37 -1.91 -14.01 -6.77
N ARG A 38 -1.24 -14.38 -5.68
CA ARG A 38 -1.52 -13.83 -4.35
C ARG A 38 -1.19 -12.35 -4.26
N ASP A 39 -0.02 -11.96 -4.77
CA ASP A 39 0.43 -10.58 -4.78
C ASP A 39 -0.45 -9.69 -5.65
N PHE A 40 -0.95 -10.22 -6.78
CA PHE A 40 -1.87 -9.52 -7.66
C PHE A 40 -3.22 -9.29 -6.97
N VAL A 41 -3.81 -10.33 -6.38
CA VAL A 41 -5.09 -10.19 -5.64
C VAL A 41 -4.93 -9.21 -4.49
N ARG A 42 -3.86 -9.32 -3.70
CA ARG A 42 -3.59 -8.38 -2.60
C ARG A 42 -3.50 -6.94 -3.09
N GLN A 43 -2.74 -6.68 -4.15
CA GLN A 43 -2.63 -5.33 -4.73
C GLN A 43 -3.97 -4.79 -5.21
N GLN A 44 -4.81 -5.62 -5.84
CA GLN A 44 -6.13 -5.21 -6.29
C GLN A 44 -7.08 -4.92 -5.12
N GLU A 45 -7.03 -5.72 -4.06
CA GLU A 45 -7.80 -5.50 -2.83
C GLU A 45 -7.34 -4.25 -2.10
N GLU A 46 -6.03 -4.04 -1.96
CA GLU A 46 -5.44 -2.85 -1.34
C GLU A 46 -5.79 -1.58 -2.14
N ALA A 47 -5.71 -1.62 -3.47
CA ALA A 47 -6.11 -0.49 -4.31
C ALA A 47 -7.61 -0.18 -4.16
N ALA A 48 -8.47 -1.19 -4.18
CA ALA A 48 -9.91 -1.01 -4.00
C ALA A 48 -10.26 -0.52 -2.59
N ALA A 49 -9.58 -1.04 -1.56
CA ALA A 49 -9.76 -0.64 -0.17
C ALA A 49 -9.26 0.80 0.06
N HIS A 50 -8.11 1.16 -0.53
CA HIS A 50 -7.57 2.50 -0.49
C HIS A 50 -8.53 3.50 -1.14
N ASP A 51 -9.08 3.18 -2.32
CA ASP A 51 -10.06 4.03 -2.99
C ASP A 51 -11.35 4.21 -2.18
N ALA A 52 -11.87 3.13 -1.60
CA ALA A 52 -13.06 3.19 -0.75
C ALA A 52 -12.81 4.02 0.52
N TRP A 53 -11.66 3.83 1.16
CA TRP A 53 -11.23 4.63 2.32
C TRP A 53 -11.07 6.10 1.94
N PHE A 54 -10.40 6.39 0.81
CA PHE A 54 -10.14 7.75 0.34
C PHE A 54 -11.45 8.50 0.08
N ARG A 55 -12.39 7.88 -0.65
CA ARG A 55 -13.72 8.47 -0.88
C ARG A 55 -14.46 8.77 0.41
N ARG A 56 -14.36 7.88 1.41
CA ARG A 56 -14.96 8.11 2.73
C ARG A 56 -14.31 9.29 3.46
N GLN A 57 -12.99 9.41 3.44
CA GLN A 57 -12.29 10.55 4.06
C GLN A 57 -12.64 11.87 3.39
N VAL A 58 -12.74 11.89 2.05
CA VAL A 58 -13.19 13.06 1.30
C VAL A 58 -14.61 13.46 1.71
N GLN A 59 -15.54 12.51 1.81
CA GLN A 59 -16.90 12.81 2.22
C GLN A 59 -16.97 13.37 3.64
N ILE A 60 -16.20 12.81 4.59
CA ILE A 60 -16.11 13.34 5.95
C ILE A 60 -15.62 14.81 5.94
N GLY A 61 -14.60 15.12 5.14
CA GLY A 61 -14.09 16.49 5.00
C GLY A 61 -15.12 17.45 4.41
N LEU A 62 -15.85 17.03 3.38
CA LEU A 62 -16.94 17.81 2.79
C LEU A 62 -18.07 18.05 3.80
N ASP A 63 -18.48 17.03 4.54
CA ASP A 63 -19.54 17.13 5.55
C ASP A 63 -19.14 18.07 6.70
N SER A 64 -17.89 17.97 7.19
CA SER A 64 -17.32 18.86 8.21
C SER A 64 -17.29 20.31 7.72
N ALA A 65 -16.85 20.54 6.48
CA ALA A 65 -16.84 21.87 5.88
C ALA A 65 -18.24 22.45 5.73
N ASN A 66 -19.20 21.64 5.29
CA ASN A 66 -20.60 22.04 5.16
C ASN A 66 -21.26 22.32 6.52
N ALA A 67 -20.86 21.61 7.57
CA ALA A 67 -21.30 21.87 8.95
C ALA A 67 -20.65 23.12 9.57
N GLY A 68 -19.62 23.69 8.93
CA GLY A 68 -18.85 24.81 9.45
C GLY A 68 -17.78 24.39 10.47
N ASP A 69 -17.53 23.09 10.63
CA ASP A 69 -16.50 22.52 11.48
C ASP A 69 -15.13 22.61 10.78
N VAL A 70 -14.68 23.84 10.53
CA VAL A 70 -13.41 24.17 9.88
C VAL A 70 -12.55 25.05 10.77
N ILE A 71 -11.24 24.82 10.71
CA ILE A 71 -10.25 25.61 11.44
C ILE A 71 -9.60 26.59 10.46
N PRO A 72 -9.44 27.88 10.81
CA PRO A 72 -8.71 28.84 9.99
C PRO A 72 -7.27 28.38 9.72
N ALA A 73 -6.79 28.59 8.49
CA ALA A 73 -5.44 28.17 8.10
C ALA A 73 -4.33 28.72 9.02
N ALA A 74 -4.48 29.94 9.51
CA ALA A 74 -3.51 30.56 10.42
C ALA A 74 -3.38 29.81 11.76
N GLU A 75 -4.48 29.26 12.29
CA GLU A 75 -4.47 28.49 13.53
C GLU A 75 -3.82 27.11 13.31
N VAL A 76 -4.13 26.46 12.18
CA VAL A 76 -3.49 25.19 11.78
C VAL A 76 -1.97 25.35 11.65
N GLU A 77 -1.50 26.41 11.01
CA GLU A 77 -0.06 26.66 10.85
C GLU A 77 0.64 26.91 12.19
N ALA A 78 0.01 27.68 13.09
CA ALA A 78 0.57 27.94 14.41
C ALA A 78 0.73 26.65 15.24
N GLU A 79 -0.28 25.77 15.22
CA GLU A 79 -0.21 24.47 15.89
C GLU A 79 0.84 23.55 15.26
N ALA A 80 0.89 23.51 13.93
CA ALA A 80 1.88 22.71 13.19
C ALA A 80 3.32 23.17 13.47
N GLU A 81 3.56 24.48 13.61
CA GLU A 81 4.86 25.03 14.02
C GLU A 81 5.26 24.57 15.41
N ALA A 82 4.34 24.64 16.38
CA ALA A 82 4.57 24.19 17.75
C ALA A 82 4.90 22.69 17.79
N TRP A 83 4.12 21.86 17.09
CA TRP A 83 4.33 20.42 16.98
C TRP A 83 5.69 20.07 16.34
N ARG A 84 6.06 20.75 15.25
CA ARG A 84 7.37 20.57 14.59
C ARG A 84 8.52 20.98 15.50
N ALA A 85 8.38 22.07 16.27
CA ALA A 85 9.39 22.51 17.23
C ALA A 85 9.57 21.50 18.36
N GLU A 86 8.49 20.95 18.91
CA GLU A 86 8.55 19.91 19.93
C GLU A 86 9.20 18.61 19.40
N THR A 87 8.80 18.18 18.21
CA THR A 87 9.36 16.97 17.57
C THR A 87 10.87 17.11 17.37
N ARG A 88 11.35 18.27 16.90
CA ARG A 88 12.79 18.54 16.77
C ARG A 88 13.53 18.50 18.10
N ARG A 89 12.94 19.04 19.17
CA ARG A 89 13.53 18.96 20.52
C ARG A 89 13.69 17.52 20.98
N LYS A 90 12.65 16.68 20.80
CA LYS A 90 12.68 15.26 21.16
C LYS A 90 13.75 14.50 20.36
N MET A 91 13.85 14.73 19.05
CA MET A 91 14.87 14.10 18.21
C MET A 91 16.30 14.51 18.62
N ALA A 92 16.52 15.78 18.97
CA ALA A 92 17.83 16.26 19.43
C ALA A 92 18.22 15.65 20.79
N SER A 93 17.27 15.46 21.71
CA SER A 93 17.54 14.78 22.99
C SER A 93 17.88 13.30 22.82
N VAL A 94 17.30 12.62 21.82
CA VAL A 94 17.62 11.22 21.50
C VAL A 94 19.00 11.10 20.85
N ALA A 95 19.44 12.08 20.07
CA ALA A 95 20.75 12.06 19.42
C ALA A 95 21.94 12.41 20.33
N THR A 96 21.69 12.96 21.51
CA THR A 96 22.72 13.40 22.48
C THR A 96 22.88 12.43 23.66
N SER A 97 22.06 11.37 23.72
CA SER A 97 22.13 10.27 24.69
C SER A 97 22.83 9.06 24.08
#